data_AF-A0A7G9RXV2-F1
#
_entry.id   AF-A0A7G9RXV2-F1
#
_cell.length_a   1.000
_cell.length_b   1.000
_cell.length_c   1.000
_cell.angle_alpha   90.00
_cell.angle_beta   90.00
_cell.angle_gamma   90.00
#
_symmetry.space_group_name_H-M   'P 1'
#
loop_
_entity.id
_entity.type
_entity.pdbx_description
1 polymer ?
#
loop_
_entity_poly.entity_id
_entity_poly.type
_entity_poly.pdbx_seq_one_letter_code
_entity_poly.pdbx_strand_id
1 'polypeptide(L)'
;MSKKGFTLLEMMTVLFVIGVLMMLCLLSIHIYVSTDPTSKLHYLQLKAMYERKSQIHSTSLWFNKNGNVNHAQSILTNGYSCTIQLGFGRFNCEKR
;
A
#
# COMPACT_ATOMS: atom_id res chain seq x y z
N MET A 1 -4.97 46.62 -19.57
CA MET A 1 -4.18 45.49 -19.03
C MET A 1 -4.38 44.29 -19.94
N SER A 2 -3.36 43.89 -20.71
CA SER A 2 -3.45 42.73 -21.59
C SER A 2 -3.39 41.44 -20.74
N LYS A 3 -4.45 40.64 -20.75
CA LYS A 3 -4.45 39.30 -20.15
C LYS A 3 -3.63 38.39 -21.06
N LYS A 4 -2.33 38.27 -20.81
CA LYS A 4 -1.47 37.30 -21.49
C LYS A 4 -1.88 35.89 -21.03
N GLY A 5 -2.39 35.09 -21.95
CA GLY A 5 -2.60 33.65 -21.76
C GLY A 5 -1.34 32.85 -22.06
N PHE A 6 -1.37 31.55 -21.74
CA PHE A 6 -0.29 30.63 -22.09
C PHE A 6 -0.32 30.29 -23.57
N THR A 7 0.86 30.18 -24.18
CA THR A 7 1.01 29.65 -25.52
C THR A 7 0.78 28.13 -25.53
N LEU A 8 0.42 27.59 -26.69
CA LEU A 8 0.24 26.14 -26.86
C LEU A 8 1.52 25.37 -26.49
N LEU A 9 2.69 25.91 -26.86
CA LEU A 9 3.99 25.30 -26.57
C LEU A 9 4.24 25.22 -25.05
N GLU A 10 4.00 26.30 -24.31
CA GLU A 10 4.14 26.32 -22.85
C GLU A 10 3.24 25.26 -22.20
N MET A 11 1.98 25.15 -22.64
CA MET A 11 1.06 24.14 -22.14
C MET A 11 1.54 22.71 -22.43
N MET A 12 2.08 22.45 -23.63
CA MET A 12 2.63 21.14 -23.98
C MET A 12 3.86 20.79 -23.13
N THR A 13 4.75 21.75 -22.89
CA THR A 13 5.93 21.52 -22.04
C THR A 13 5.52 21.22 -20.60
N VAL A 14 4.53 21.93 -20.06
CA VAL A 14 4.01 21.69 -18.70
C VAL A 14 3.38 20.31 -18.59
N LEU A 15 2.55 19.91 -19.56
CA LEU A 15 1.93 18.57 -19.55
C LEU A 15 2.97 17.45 -19.67
N PHE A 16 4.02 17.65 -20.47
CA PHE A 16 5.12 16.71 -20.58
C PHE A 16 5.86 16.55 -19.24
N VAL A 17 6.21 17.66 -18.60
CA VAL A 17 6.88 17.65 -17.29
C VAL A 17 6.00 16.97 -16.23
N ILE A 18 4.71 17.29 -16.18
CA ILE A 18 3.75 16.65 -15.27
C ILE A 18 3.68 15.14 -15.54
N GLY A 19 3.63 14.72 -16.81
CA GLY A 19 3.62 13.30 -17.19
C GLY A 19 4.87 12.55 -16.72
N VAL A 20 6.06 13.14 -16.91
CA VAL A 20 7.32 12.56 -16.43
C VAL A 20 7.35 12.46 -14.90
N LEU A 21 6.93 13.52 -14.20
CA LEU A 21 6.85 13.51 -12.73
C LEU A 21 5.86 12.47 -12.20
N MET A 22 4.70 12.32 -12.83
CA MET A 22 3.73 11.28 -12.48
C MET A 22 4.32 9.88 -12.66
N MET A 23 4.99 9.62 -13.78
CA MET A 23 5.66 8.32 -14.02
C MET A 23 6.73 8.01 -12.97
N LEU A 24 7.56 8.99 -12.62
CA LEU A 24 8.58 8.82 -11.57
C LEU A 24 7.95 8.55 -10.21
N CYS A 25 6.88 9.28 -9.86
CA CYS A 25 6.14 9.09 -8.61
C CYS A 25 5.54 7.68 -8.50
N LEU A 26 4.89 7.21 -9.57
CA LEU A 26 4.32 5.86 -9.63
C LEU A 26 5.39 4.78 -9.45
N LEU A 27 6.56 4.95 -10.06
CA LEU A 27 7.68 4.02 -9.89
C LEU A 27 8.17 3.98 -8.44
N SER A 28 8.32 5.14 -7.79
CA SER A 28 8.74 5.19 -6.38
C SER A 28 7.72 4.50 -5.45
N ILE A 29 6.42 4.72 -5.67
CA ILE A 29 5.36 4.06 -4.90
C ILE A 29 5.43 2.54 -5.11
N HIS A 30 5.58 2.09 -6.36
CA HIS A 30 5.69 0.66 -6.65
C HIS A 30 6.88 0.02 -5.93
N ILE A 31 8.06 0.65 -5.97
CA ILE A 31 9.26 0.14 -5.28
C ILE A 31 9.01 0.07 -3.78
N TYR A 32 8.46 1.11 -3.18
CA TYR A 32 8.13 1.14 -1.75
C TYR A 32 7.17 0.00 -1.35
N VAL A 33 6.06 -0.14 -2.08
CA VAL A 33 5.08 -1.20 -1.80
C VAL A 33 5.67 -2.59 -2.01
N SER A 34 6.51 -2.78 -3.03
CA SER A 34 7.13 -4.09 -3.32
C SER A 34 8.19 -4.51 -2.30
N THR A 35 8.80 -3.55 -1.60
CA THR A 35 9.86 -3.79 -0.61
C THR A 35 9.32 -3.83 0.83
N ASP A 36 8.15 -3.25 1.08
CA ASP A 36 7.49 -3.30 2.37
C ASP A 36 6.96 -4.73 2.68
N PRO A 37 7.49 -5.42 3.70
CA PRO A 37 7.05 -6.76 4.07
C PRO A 37 5.62 -6.81 4.60
N THR A 38 5.07 -5.67 5.04
CA THR A 38 3.70 -5.56 5.55
C THR A 38 2.67 -5.32 4.45
N SER A 39 3.10 -4.94 3.24
CA SER A 39 2.21 -4.54 2.14
C SER A 39 1.11 -5.56 1.84
N LYS A 40 1.47 -6.86 1.78
CA LYS A 40 0.52 -7.95 1.56
C LYS A 40 -0.49 -8.10 2.71
N LEU A 41 -0.04 -7.93 3.96
CA LEU A 41 -0.91 -8.01 5.14
C LEU A 41 -1.89 -6.84 5.17
N HIS A 42 -1.40 -5.62 4.93
CA HIS A 42 -2.23 -4.42 4.80
C HIS A 42 -3.25 -4.55 3.66
N TYR A 43 -2.82 -5.05 2.50
CA TYR A 43 -3.72 -5.29 1.37
C TYR A 43 -4.86 -6.24 1.73
N LEU A 44 -4.56 -7.39 2.36
CA LEU A 44 -5.58 -8.36 2.75
C LEU A 44 -6.53 -7.81 3.82
N GLN A 45 -6.00 -7.05 4.77
CA GLN A 45 -6.79 -6.38 5.79
C GLN A 45 -7.78 -5.39 5.17
N LEU A 46 -7.29 -4.50 4.29
CA LEU A 46 -8.12 -3.52 3.59
C LEU A 46 -9.15 -4.19 2.68
N LYS A 47 -8.75 -5.25 1.97
CA LYS A 47 -9.65 -6.05 1.13
C LYS A 47 -10.77 -6.67 1.96
N ALA A 48 -10.47 -7.17 3.15
CA ALA A 48 -11.49 -7.74 4.04
C ALA A 48 -12.52 -6.70 4.48
N MET A 49 -12.08 -5.48 4.77
CA MET A 49 -12.93 -4.34 5.14
C MET A 49 -13.77 -3.85 3.95
N TYR A 50 -13.17 -3.73 2.78
CA TYR A 50 -13.82 -3.27 1.56
C TYR A 50 -14.89 -4.25 1.07
N GLU A 51 -14.54 -5.53 0.96
CA GLU A 51 -15.47 -6.57 0.48
C GLU A 51 -16.46 -7.04 1.56
N ARG A 52 -16.25 -6.63 2.82
CA ARG A 52 -16.97 -7.13 4.02
C ARG A 52 -16.97 -8.66 4.13
N LYS A 53 -15.87 -9.28 3.71
CA LYS A 53 -15.65 -10.73 3.71
C LYS A 53 -14.32 -11.06 4.37
N SER A 54 -14.25 -12.22 5.03
CA SER A 54 -12.99 -12.66 5.61
C SER A 54 -11.98 -12.98 4.51
N GLN A 55 -10.73 -12.57 4.68
CA GLN A 55 -9.63 -12.85 3.77
C GLN A 55 -8.61 -13.74 4.47
N ILE A 56 -8.24 -14.83 3.81
CA ILE A 56 -7.32 -15.84 4.36
C ILE A 56 -5.92 -15.54 3.85
N HIS A 57 -4.97 -15.35 4.77
CA HIS A 57 -3.55 -15.30 4.44
C HIS A 57 -2.93 -16.71 4.50
N SER A 58 -3.25 -17.48 5.54
CA SER A 58 -2.84 -18.87 5.75
C SER A 58 -3.86 -19.60 6.62
N THR A 59 -3.69 -20.91 6.81
CA THR A 59 -4.54 -21.71 7.72
C THR A 59 -4.59 -21.14 9.14
N SER A 60 -3.48 -20.54 9.61
CA SER A 60 -3.40 -19.92 10.94
C SER A 60 -3.76 -18.43 10.93
N LEU A 61 -3.68 -17.72 9.80
CA LEU A 61 -3.83 -16.26 9.74
C LEU A 61 -4.94 -15.86 8.78
N TRP A 62 -5.99 -15.23 9.30
CA TRP A 62 -7.05 -14.64 8.49
C TRP A 62 -7.60 -13.36 9.12
N PHE A 63 -8.07 -12.47 8.26
CA PHE A 63 -8.73 -11.22 8.63
C PHE A 63 -10.23 -11.38 8.50
N ASN A 64 -10.98 -10.93 9.48
CA ASN A 64 -12.44 -10.89 9.39
C ASN A 64 -12.92 -9.67 8.59
N LYS A 65 -14.24 -9.56 8.36
CA LYS A 65 -14.88 -8.45 7.64
C LYS A 65 -14.60 -7.04 8.19
N ASN A 66 -14.08 -6.91 9.42
CA ASN A 66 -13.72 -5.65 10.04
C ASN A 66 -12.20 -5.38 9.97
N GLY A 67 -11.43 -6.24 9.30
CA GLY A 67 -9.98 -6.14 9.24
C GLY A 67 -9.27 -6.59 10.52
N ASN A 68 -9.95 -7.30 11.42
CA ASN A 68 -9.32 -7.85 12.62
C ASN A 68 -8.75 -9.24 12.33
N VAL A 69 -7.55 -9.48 12.84
CA VAL A 69 -6.92 -10.80 12.82
C VAL A 69 -7.66 -11.76 13.75
N ASN A 70 -7.64 -13.05 13.40
CA ASN A 70 -8.23 -14.12 14.20
C ASN A 70 -7.52 -14.38 15.54
N HIS A 71 -6.19 -14.28 15.59
CA HIS A 71 -5.40 -14.30 16.82
C HIS A 71 -4.06 -13.57 16.64
N ALA A 72 -3.51 -13.07 17.74
CA ALA A 72 -2.16 -12.53 17.74
C ALA A 72 -1.15 -13.66 17.47
N GLN A 73 -0.25 -13.45 16.53
CA GLN A 73 0.78 -14.43 16.18
C GLN A 73 1.99 -13.72 15.56
N SER A 74 3.14 -14.38 15.58
CA SER A 74 4.32 -13.95 14.82
C SER A 74 4.49 -14.84 13.60
N ILE A 75 4.68 -14.23 12.43
CA ILE A 75 4.91 -14.95 11.17
C ILE A 75 6.22 -14.51 10.53
N LEU A 76 6.84 -15.42 9.79
CA LEU A 76 7.99 -15.10 8.94
C LEU A 76 7.49 -14.81 7.51
N THR A 77 7.83 -13.65 6.97
CA THR A 77 7.51 -13.28 5.58
C THR A 77 8.65 -12.50 4.96
N ASN A 78 9.09 -12.87 3.75
CA ASN A 78 10.17 -12.18 3.01
C ASN A 78 11.44 -11.89 3.83
N GLY A 79 11.82 -12.77 4.76
CA GLY A 79 12.99 -12.57 5.64
C GLY A 79 12.77 -11.66 6.85
N TYR A 80 11.54 -11.21 7.07
CA TYR A 80 11.13 -10.42 8.24
C TYR A 80 10.34 -11.29 9.22
N SER A 81 10.55 -11.04 10.51
CA SER A 81 9.72 -11.54 11.60
C SER A 81 8.65 -10.50 11.91
N CYS A 82 7.40 -10.80 11.57
CA CYS A 82 6.26 -9.90 11.72
C CYS A 82 5.39 -10.34 12.89
N THR A 83 5.32 -9.52 13.93
CA THR A 83 4.42 -9.70 15.08
C THR A 83 3.10 -9.03 14.81
N ILE A 84 2.02 -9.81 14.84
CA ILE A 84 0.65 -9.35 14.60
C ILE A 84 -0.09 -9.27 15.93
N GLN A 85 -0.56 -8.08 16.28
CA GLN A 85 -1.30 -7.84 17.53
C GLN A 85 -2.82 -8.01 17.33
N LEU A 86 -3.52 -8.38 18.41
CA LEU A 86 -4.98 -8.37 18.47
C LEU A 86 -5.50 -6.92 18.48
N GLY A 87 -6.58 -6.68 17.74
CA GLY A 87 -7.23 -5.36 17.64
C GLY A 87 -6.66 -4.52 16.50
N PHE A 88 -7.53 -4.20 15.52
CA PHE A 88 -7.24 -3.35 14.36
C PHE A 88 -6.03 -3.74 13.49
N GLY A 89 -5.43 -4.92 13.71
CA GLY A 89 -4.39 -5.48 12.85
C GLY A 89 -3.09 -4.68 12.83
N ARG A 90 -2.59 -4.21 13.98
CA ARG A 90 -1.25 -3.61 14.03
C ARG A 90 -0.19 -4.69 13.79
N PHE A 91 0.72 -4.42 12.85
CA PHE A 91 1.83 -5.30 12.51
C PHE A 91 3.16 -4.58 12.80
N ASN A 92 4.09 -5.26 13.48
CA ASN A 92 5.48 -4.82 13.59
C ASN A 92 6.37 -5.86 12.91
N CYS A 93 7.13 -5.47 11.89
CA CYS A 93 8.02 -6.37 11.16
C CYS A 93 9.47 -5.95 11.36
N GLU A 94 10.28 -6.86 11.88
CA GLU A 94 11.70 -6.66 12.10
C GLU A 94 12.51 -7.59 11.18
N LYS A 95 13.59 -7.06 10.61
CA LYS A 95 14.47 -7.84 9.76
C LYS A 95 15.23 -8.83 10.63
N ARG A 96 15.20 -10.12 10.25
CA ARG A 96 15.94 -11.16 10.96
C ARG A 96 17.38 -11.26 10.47
#